data_AF-A0A8J7M7W4-F1
#
_entry.id   AF-A0A8J7M7W4-F1
#
_cell.length_a   1.000
_cell.length_b   1.000
_cell.length_c   1.000
_cell.angle_alpha   90.00
_cell.angle_beta   90.00
_cell.angle_gamma   90.00
#
_symmetry.space_group_name_H-M   'P 1'
#
loop_
_entity.id
_entity.type
_entity.pdbx_description
1 polymer ?
#
loop_
_entity_poly.entity_id
_entity_poly.type
_entity_poly.pdbx_seq_one_letter_code
_entity_poly.pdbx_strand_id
1 'polypeptide(L)'
;MAGTGKFGLDPESPAYFRALVNRYRHRLRVGPPRKSAAEIPPDAIEAELHRVKKSHRGVGAMKQLTGLAAAAADQDFLDEIGELTELVHLDLRFPMRAPDLAPLRNLKKLHVLQIDSPSKVEDFRPILDLPALEVLMIENAQHLFDLEWMRPLKDRLLVLGIEGTVNKDQGFYCQLN
;
A
#
# COMPACT_ATOMS: atom_id res chain seq x y z
N MET A 1 29.98 14.10 6.60
CA MET A 1 28.95 14.85 7.35
C MET A 1 27.68 14.05 7.25
N ALA A 2 27.22 13.44 8.35
CA ALA A 2 25.98 12.65 8.34
C ALA A 2 24.80 13.61 8.11
N GLY A 3 24.12 13.46 6.96
CA GLY A 3 22.96 14.26 6.64
C GLY A 3 21.84 13.95 7.63
N THR A 4 21.25 14.98 8.22
CA THR A 4 20.05 14.82 9.04
C THR A 4 18.94 14.21 8.18
N GLY A 5 18.30 13.13 8.64
CA GLY A 5 17.25 12.44 7.91
C GLY A 5 15.98 13.29 7.75
N LYS A 6 14.92 12.69 7.18
CA LYS A 6 13.61 13.31 6.84
C LYS A 6 12.92 14.11 7.97
N PHE A 7 13.38 13.98 9.22
CA PHE A 7 12.86 14.65 10.42
C PHE A 7 13.87 15.53 11.15
N GLY A 8 15.03 15.83 10.55
CA GLY A 8 16.11 16.54 11.26
C GLY A 8 16.76 15.70 12.37
N LEU A 9 16.48 14.39 12.40
CA LEU A 9 17.02 13.42 13.36
C LEU A 9 18.09 12.58 12.68
N ASP A 10 19.00 12.01 13.48
CA ASP A 10 19.93 10.98 13.03
C ASP A 10 19.14 9.78 12.48
N PRO A 11 19.33 9.39 11.19
CA PRO A 11 18.63 8.27 10.56
C PRO A 11 18.76 6.93 11.29
N GLU A 12 19.82 6.74 12.08
CA GLU A 12 20.06 5.51 12.84
C GLU A 12 19.50 5.57 14.27
N SER A 13 18.90 6.70 14.67
CA SER A 13 18.42 6.89 16.03
C SER A 13 17.04 6.26 16.28
N PRO A 14 16.78 5.70 17.48
CA PRO A 14 15.44 5.22 17.87
C PRO A 14 14.36 6.29 17.75
N ALA A 15 14.70 7.57 17.91
CA ALA A 15 13.76 8.68 17.76
C ALA A 15 13.33 8.86 16.30
N TYR A 16 14.24 8.69 15.33
CA TYR A 16 13.92 8.74 13.90
C TYR A 16 12.96 7.62 13.50
N PHE A 17 13.23 6.38 13.93
CA PHE A 17 12.33 5.25 13.68
C PHE A 17 10.96 5.45 14.32
N ARG A 18 10.88 5.96 15.56
CA ARG A 18 9.60 6.31 16.19
C ARG A 18 8.84 7.40 15.42
N ALA A 19 9.54 8.40 14.89
CA ALA A 19 8.94 9.46 14.08
C ALA A 19 8.41 8.92 12.75
N LEU A 20 9.16 8.04 12.07
CA LEU A 20 8.72 7.33 10.86
C LEU A 20 7.44 6.53 11.14
N VAL A 21 7.45 5.67 12.16
CA VAL A 21 6.28 4.85 12.53
C VAL A 21 5.09 5.74 12.86
N ASN A 22 5.26 6.80 13.65
CA ASN A 22 4.17 7.72 13.97
C ASN A 22 3.63 8.48 12.76
N ARG A 23 4.49 8.82 11.79
CA ARG A 23 4.10 9.50 10.56
C ARG A 23 3.26 8.57 9.68
N TYR A 24 3.72 7.32 9.53
CA TYR A 24 3.16 6.39 8.56
C TYR A 24 2.10 5.45 9.13
N ARG A 25 1.97 5.30 10.46
CA ARG A 25 0.88 4.50 11.06
C ARG A 25 -0.52 5.05 10.82
N HIS A 26 -0.62 6.27 10.30
CA HIS A 26 -1.89 6.92 10.05
C HIS A 26 -2.25 6.80 8.56
N ARG A 27 -3.55 6.67 8.29
CA ARG A 27 -4.09 6.67 6.92
C ARG A 27 -3.63 7.89 6.14
N LEU A 28 -3.41 7.68 4.85
CA LEU A 28 -3.01 8.73 3.92
C LEU A 28 -4.06 9.85 3.89
N ARG A 29 -3.65 11.11 4.08
CA ARG A 29 -4.58 12.27 4.05
C ARG A 29 -4.47 12.97 2.70
N VAL A 30 -5.37 12.65 1.77
CA VAL A 30 -5.28 13.02 0.33
C VAL A 30 -6.52 13.75 -0.19
N GLY A 31 -7.05 14.68 0.61
CA GLY A 31 -8.22 15.50 0.25
C GLY A 31 -9.57 14.83 0.54
N PRO A 32 -10.69 15.40 0.07
CA PRO A 32 -12.03 14.91 0.39
C PRO A 32 -12.34 13.57 -0.31
N PRO A 33 -13.11 12.67 0.34
CA PRO A 33 -13.52 11.42 -0.25
C PRO A 33 -14.49 11.64 -1.41
N ARG A 34 -14.18 11.05 -2.56
CA ARG A 34 -15.02 11.07 -3.77
C ARG A 34 -15.64 9.70 -3.99
N LYS A 35 -16.79 9.65 -4.66
CA LYS A 35 -17.47 8.38 -4.99
C LYS A 35 -17.23 7.92 -6.42
N SER A 36 -16.63 8.78 -7.25
CA SER A 36 -16.39 8.52 -8.66
C SER A 36 -15.07 9.14 -9.13
N ALA A 37 -14.38 8.47 -10.05
CA ALA A 37 -13.20 8.99 -10.71
C ALA A 37 -13.50 10.30 -11.47
N ALA A 38 -14.73 10.46 -11.97
CA ALA A 38 -15.19 11.69 -12.63
C ALA A 38 -15.23 12.92 -11.70
N GLU A 39 -15.23 12.72 -10.38
CA GLU A 39 -15.19 13.80 -9.39
C GLU A 39 -13.74 14.22 -9.05
N ILE A 40 -12.74 13.51 -9.56
CA ILE A 40 -11.33 13.84 -9.36
C ILE A 40 -10.96 14.97 -10.34
N PRO A 41 -10.49 16.13 -9.85
CA PRO A 41 -10.01 17.20 -10.71
C PRO A 41 -8.87 16.69 -11.62
N PRO A 42 -8.85 17.04 -12.92
CA PRO A 42 -7.79 16.62 -13.85
C PRO A 42 -6.38 17.08 -13.48
N ASP A 43 -6.25 18.06 -12.60
CA ASP A 43 -4.99 18.61 -12.08
C ASP A 43 -4.66 18.12 -10.65
N ALA A 44 -5.50 17.25 -10.06
CA ALA A 44 -5.27 16.73 -8.73
C ALA A 44 -4.00 15.87 -8.69
N ILE A 45 -3.10 16.20 -7.76
CA ILE A 45 -1.89 15.40 -7.44
C ILE A 45 -2.16 14.32 -6.39
N GLU A 46 -3.25 14.46 -5.65
CA GLU A 46 -3.68 13.59 -4.57
C GLU A 46 -5.20 13.40 -4.64
N ALA A 47 -5.66 12.17 -4.39
CA ALA A 47 -7.08 11.88 -4.38
C ALA A 47 -7.46 10.79 -3.37
N GLU A 48 -8.69 10.91 -2.84
CA GLU A 48 -9.37 9.83 -2.15
C GLU A 48 -10.60 9.40 -2.97
N LEU A 49 -10.68 8.11 -3.30
CA LEU A 49 -11.76 7.53 -4.07
C LEU A 49 -12.33 6.30 -3.36
N HIS A 50 -13.61 6.36 -3.02
CA HIS A 50 -14.40 5.22 -2.57
C HIS A 50 -15.23 4.70 -3.72
N ARG A 51 -14.84 3.53 -4.25
CA ARG A 51 -15.53 2.91 -5.39
C ARG A 51 -16.98 2.55 -5.05
N VAL A 52 -17.89 2.95 -5.92
CA VAL A 52 -19.29 2.55 -5.96
C VAL A 52 -19.55 1.90 -7.31
N LYS A 53 -19.74 0.57 -7.33
CA LYS A 53 -19.84 -0.21 -8.57
C LYS A 53 -18.65 0.11 -9.50
N LYS A 54 -18.89 0.57 -10.72
CA LYS A 54 -17.88 0.85 -11.75
C LYS A 54 -17.37 2.29 -11.73
N SER A 55 -17.57 3.03 -10.63
CA SER A 55 -17.21 4.44 -10.54
C SER A 55 -15.71 4.71 -10.51
N HIS A 56 -14.88 3.66 -10.40
CA HIS A 56 -13.43 3.77 -10.56
C HIS A 56 -13.00 4.05 -12.00
N ARG A 57 -13.84 3.74 -13.00
CA ARG A 57 -13.49 3.83 -14.41
C ARG A 57 -12.99 5.21 -14.80
N GLY A 58 -11.82 5.24 -15.41
CA GLY A 58 -11.13 6.46 -15.84
C GLY A 58 -10.12 6.97 -14.82
N VAL A 59 -10.01 6.34 -13.63
CA VAL A 59 -8.97 6.73 -12.66
C VAL A 59 -7.58 6.52 -13.25
N GLY A 60 -7.38 5.49 -14.09
CA GLY A 60 -6.12 5.24 -14.77
C GLY A 60 -5.64 6.39 -15.65
N ALA A 61 -6.53 7.30 -16.07
CA ALA A 61 -6.16 8.49 -16.85
C ALA A 61 -5.52 9.62 -16.01
N MET A 62 -5.58 9.55 -14.68
CA MET A 62 -5.08 10.58 -13.75
C MET A 62 -3.57 10.45 -13.51
N LYS A 63 -2.78 10.49 -14.59
CA LYS A 63 -1.34 10.14 -14.60
C LYS A 63 -0.44 11.02 -13.73
N GLN A 64 -0.94 12.15 -13.24
CA GLN A 64 -0.23 13.06 -12.35
C GLN A 64 -0.40 12.73 -10.85
N LEU A 65 -1.24 11.75 -10.50
CA LEU A 65 -1.43 11.37 -9.11
C LEU A 65 -0.15 10.81 -8.51
N THR A 66 0.25 11.38 -7.37
CA THR A 66 1.38 10.95 -6.55
C THR A 66 0.93 10.34 -5.23
N GLY A 67 -0.31 10.63 -4.80
CA GLY A 67 -0.95 10.05 -3.63
C GLY A 67 -2.38 9.59 -3.92
N LEU A 68 -2.70 8.34 -3.58
CA LEU A 68 -4.05 7.81 -3.75
C LEU A 68 -4.49 7.02 -2.51
N ALA A 69 -5.63 7.39 -1.96
CA ALA A 69 -6.40 6.55 -1.05
C ALA A 69 -7.57 5.92 -1.80
N ALA A 70 -7.59 4.60 -1.90
CA ALA A 70 -8.59 3.85 -2.65
C ALA A 70 -9.35 2.91 -1.72
N ALA A 71 -10.65 3.13 -1.55
CA ALA A 71 -11.52 2.26 -0.80
C ALA A 71 -12.40 1.42 -1.74
N ALA A 72 -12.78 0.23 -1.26
CA ALA A 72 -13.61 -0.71 -2.00
C ALA A 72 -12.97 -1.28 -3.29
N ALA A 73 -11.63 -1.31 -3.38
CA ALA A 73 -10.90 -1.79 -4.55
C ALA A 73 -11.19 -3.26 -4.87
N ASP A 74 -11.74 -3.52 -6.05
CA ASP A 74 -11.77 -4.83 -6.72
C ASP A 74 -10.66 -4.89 -7.78
N GLN A 75 -10.62 -5.99 -8.55
CA GLN A 75 -9.54 -6.20 -9.52
C GLN A 75 -9.51 -5.11 -10.59
N ASP A 76 -10.65 -4.80 -11.23
CA ASP A 76 -10.71 -3.75 -12.27
C ASP A 76 -10.20 -2.39 -11.76
N PHE A 77 -10.52 -2.02 -10.51
CA PHE A 77 -9.99 -0.79 -9.93
C PHE A 77 -8.48 -0.88 -9.68
N LEU A 78 -7.98 -2.01 -9.16
CA LEU A 78 -6.55 -2.20 -8.93
C LEU A 78 -5.74 -2.21 -10.23
N ASP A 79 -6.31 -2.75 -11.31
CA ASP A 79 -5.72 -2.73 -12.65
C ASP A 79 -5.53 -1.28 -13.14
N GLU A 80 -6.56 -0.42 -12.99
CA GLU A 80 -6.44 1.00 -13.33
C GLU A 80 -5.46 1.75 -12.43
N ILE A 81 -5.41 1.42 -11.12
CA ILE A 81 -4.40 1.97 -10.20
C ILE A 81 -2.99 1.60 -10.68
N GLY A 82 -2.79 0.38 -11.18
CA GLY A 82 -1.53 -0.08 -11.75
C GLY A 82 -1.03 0.76 -12.94
N GLU A 83 -1.88 1.59 -13.55
CA GLU A 83 -1.46 2.49 -14.62
C GLU A 83 -0.95 3.86 -14.12
N LEU A 84 -1.03 4.14 -12.81
CA LEU A 84 -0.65 5.40 -12.20
C LEU A 84 0.83 5.40 -11.79
N THR A 85 1.74 5.34 -12.77
CA THR A 85 3.17 5.12 -12.55
C THR A 85 3.90 6.20 -11.74
N GLU A 86 3.27 7.37 -11.56
CA GLU A 86 3.78 8.47 -10.72
C GLU A 86 3.42 8.34 -9.23
N LEU A 87 2.64 7.32 -8.84
CA LEU A 87 2.29 7.11 -7.44
C LEU A 87 3.52 6.90 -6.55
N VAL A 88 3.56 7.69 -5.48
CA VAL A 88 4.56 7.62 -4.40
C VAL A 88 3.91 7.06 -3.13
N HIS A 89 2.63 7.35 -2.90
CA HIS A 89 1.86 6.87 -1.74
C HIS A 89 0.56 6.21 -2.19
N LEU A 90 0.31 4.98 -1.75
CA LEU A 90 -0.91 4.24 -2.00
C LEU A 90 -1.46 3.67 -0.69
N ASP A 91 -2.73 3.99 -0.39
CA ASP A 91 -3.48 3.50 0.77
C ASP A 91 -4.73 2.76 0.27
N LEU A 92 -4.67 1.43 0.29
CA LEU A 92 -5.76 0.52 -0.11
C LEU A 92 -6.63 0.20 1.11
N ARG A 93 -7.78 0.84 1.21
CA ARG A 93 -8.64 0.82 2.39
C ARG A 93 -9.72 -0.26 2.31
N PHE A 94 -10.17 -0.69 3.48
CA PHE A 94 -11.34 -1.55 3.59
C PHE A 94 -12.56 -0.95 2.86
N PRO A 95 -13.32 -1.77 2.11
CA PRO A 95 -13.08 -3.19 1.85
C PRO A 95 -12.12 -3.42 0.66
N MET A 96 -10.95 -4.02 0.90
CA MET A 96 -10.05 -4.46 -0.18
C MET A 96 -10.47 -5.86 -0.66
N ARG A 97 -10.86 -5.97 -1.93
CA ARG A 97 -11.45 -7.16 -2.55
C ARG A 97 -10.72 -7.68 -3.78
N ALA A 98 -9.68 -7.00 -4.26
CA ALA A 98 -8.88 -7.51 -5.37
C ALA A 98 -8.09 -8.74 -4.91
N PRO A 99 -8.15 -9.88 -5.62
CA PRO A 99 -7.39 -11.07 -5.26
C PRO A 99 -5.93 -11.01 -5.71
N ASP A 100 -5.61 -10.28 -6.78
CA ASP A 100 -4.28 -10.26 -7.40
C ASP A 100 -3.64 -8.88 -7.32
N LEU A 101 -2.46 -8.81 -6.69
CA LEU A 101 -1.65 -7.61 -6.54
C LEU A 101 -0.70 -7.35 -7.74
N ALA A 102 -0.72 -8.18 -8.79
CA ALA A 102 0.13 -8.03 -9.97
C ALA A 102 0.15 -6.61 -10.58
N PRO A 103 -0.96 -5.84 -10.64
CA PRO A 103 -0.93 -4.47 -11.17
C PRO A 103 0.01 -3.53 -10.42
N LEU A 104 0.24 -3.77 -9.11
CA LEU A 104 1.14 -2.95 -8.31
C LEU A 104 2.58 -2.96 -8.84
N ARG A 105 2.99 -4.02 -9.55
CA ARG A 105 4.34 -4.15 -10.12
C ARG A 105 4.73 -2.98 -11.02
N ASN A 106 3.77 -2.27 -11.59
CA ASN A 106 4.03 -1.12 -12.45
C ASN A 106 4.39 0.17 -11.68
N LEU A 107 4.09 0.23 -10.38
CA LEU A 107 4.26 1.42 -9.54
C LEU A 107 5.70 1.57 -9.04
N LYS A 108 6.64 1.75 -9.97
CA LYS A 108 8.09 1.75 -9.67
C LYS A 108 8.54 2.89 -8.75
N LYS A 109 7.73 3.94 -8.60
CA LYS A 109 7.97 5.10 -7.72
C LYS A 109 7.31 4.97 -6.34
N LEU A 110 6.61 3.87 -6.07
CA LEU A 110 5.85 3.72 -4.84
C LEU A 110 6.78 3.53 -3.63
N HIS A 111 6.78 4.52 -2.72
CA HIS A 111 7.58 4.49 -1.49
C HIS A 111 6.77 3.98 -0.29
N VAL A 112 5.45 4.22 -0.29
CA VAL A 112 4.57 3.87 0.82
C VAL A 112 3.37 3.09 0.30
N LEU A 113 3.19 1.89 0.83
CA LEU A 113 2.04 1.03 0.58
C LEU A 113 1.37 0.65 1.90
N GLN A 114 0.11 1.04 2.05
CA GLN A 114 -0.77 0.60 3.13
C GLN A 114 -1.87 -0.27 2.54
N ILE A 115 -2.14 -1.41 3.16
CA ILE A 115 -3.22 -2.33 2.75
C ILE A 115 -4.02 -2.71 3.99
N ASP A 116 -5.30 -2.36 4.00
CA ASP A 116 -6.25 -2.69 5.07
C ASP A 116 -7.24 -3.77 4.61
N SER A 117 -7.25 -4.88 5.35
CA SER A 117 -8.19 -5.98 5.22
C SER A 117 -8.24 -6.58 3.80
N PRO A 118 -7.11 -7.07 3.25
CA PRO A 118 -7.05 -7.69 1.93
C PRO A 118 -7.71 -9.08 1.94
N SER A 119 -9.04 -9.09 1.98
CA SER A 119 -9.87 -10.27 2.24
C SER A 119 -9.82 -11.39 1.20
N LYS A 120 -9.15 -11.17 0.06
CA LYS A 120 -9.00 -12.16 -1.01
C LYS A 120 -7.56 -12.36 -1.49
N VAL A 121 -6.60 -11.66 -0.87
CA VAL A 121 -5.20 -11.74 -1.29
C VAL A 121 -4.54 -12.88 -0.53
N GLU A 122 -4.05 -13.86 -1.28
CA GLU A 122 -3.24 -14.97 -0.75
C GLU A 122 -1.78 -14.84 -1.16
N ASP A 123 -1.50 -14.19 -2.31
CA ASP A 123 -0.14 -13.98 -2.81
C ASP A 123 0.29 -12.52 -2.71
N PHE A 124 1.21 -12.24 -1.80
CA PHE A 124 1.80 -10.92 -1.59
C PHE A 124 3.11 -10.70 -2.35
N ARG A 125 3.62 -11.70 -3.09
CA ARG A 125 4.90 -11.62 -3.82
C ARG A 125 5.00 -10.48 -4.84
N PRO A 126 3.92 -9.98 -5.48
CA PRO A 126 4.02 -8.79 -6.34
C PRO A 126 4.61 -7.55 -5.64
N ILE A 127 4.55 -7.45 -4.31
CA ILE A 127 5.16 -6.37 -3.52
C ILE A 127 6.71 -6.39 -3.64
N LEU A 128 7.31 -7.56 -3.88
CA LEU A 128 8.76 -7.69 -4.06
C LEU A 128 9.27 -6.88 -5.26
N ASP A 129 8.43 -6.68 -6.27
CA ASP A 129 8.76 -6.00 -7.52
C ASP A 129 8.64 -4.46 -7.45
N LEU A 130 8.44 -3.90 -6.24
CA LEU A 130 8.40 -2.47 -5.94
C LEU A 130 9.77 -1.97 -5.46
N PRO A 131 10.67 -1.51 -6.35
CA PRO A 131 12.07 -1.25 -5.99
C PRO A 131 12.27 -0.07 -5.04
N ALA A 132 11.34 0.89 -5.02
CA ALA A 132 11.41 2.09 -4.19
C ALA A 132 10.65 1.97 -2.85
N LEU A 133 10.08 0.79 -2.54
CA LEU A 133 9.23 0.63 -1.37
C LEU A 133 10.06 0.68 -0.07
N GLU A 134 9.79 1.69 0.76
CA GLU A 134 10.44 1.90 2.06
C GLU A 134 9.49 1.64 3.23
N VAL A 135 8.17 1.80 3.01
CA VAL A 135 7.15 1.65 4.05
C VAL A 135 6.08 0.69 3.58
N LEU A 136 5.95 -0.42 4.30
CA LEU A 136 4.89 -1.40 4.09
C LEU A 136 4.07 -1.55 5.37
N MET A 137 2.77 -1.32 5.26
CA MET A 137 1.82 -1.61 6.32
C MET A 137 0.71 -2.52 5.81
N ILE A 138 0.48 -3.62 6.51
CA ILE A 138 -0.60 -4.56 6.21
C ILE A 138 -1.41 -4.76 7.49
N GLU A 139 -2.68 -4.41 7.43
CA GLU A 139 -3.62 -4.51 8.55
C GLU A 139 -4.68 -5.56 8.24
N ASN A 140 -5.06 -6.37 9.24
CA ASN A 140 -6.19 -7.31 9.16
C ASN A 140 -6.11 -8.31 7.98
N ALA A 141 -4.89 -8.73 7.62
CA ALA A 141 -4.68 -9.72 6.57
C ALA A 141 -4.94 -11.14 7.08
N GLN A 142 -6.19 -11.59 6.96
CA GLN A 142 -6.63 -12.90 7.43
C GLN A 142 -6.01 -14.08 6.67
N HIS A 143 -5.56 -13.84 5.43
CA HIS A 143 -4.93 -14.84 4.56
C HIS A 143 -3.40 -14.73 4.50
N LEU A 144 -2.79 -13.89 5.34
CA LEU A 144 -1.34 -13.81 5.48
C LEU A 144 -0.86 -14.91 6.45
N PHE A 145 -0.67 -16.11 5.93
CA PHE A 145 -0.28 -17.29 6.73
C PHE A 145 1.25 -17.45 6.88
N ASP A 146 2.02 -16.89 5.96
CA ASP A 146 3.48 -16.99 5.90
C ASP A 146 4.10 -15.60 5.70
N LEU A 147 5.26 -15.37 6.32
CA LEU A 147 6.05 -14.14 6.22
C LEU A 147 7.39 -14.38 5.52
N GLU A 148 7.73 -15.61 5.15
CA GLU A 148 9.00 -15.92 4.48
C GLU A 148 9.16 -15.18 3.15
N TRP A 149 8.05 -14.93 2.44
CA TRP A 149 8.05 -14.10 1.23
C TRP A 149 8.60 -12.69 1.47
N MET A 150 8.58 -12.18 2.71
CA MET A 150 9.03 -10.84 3.06
C MET A 150 10.53 -10.76 3.32
N ARG A 151 11.24 -11.89 3.42
CA ARG A 151 12.70 -11.90 3.68
C ARG A 151 13.49 -10.95 2.77
N PRO A 152 13.23 -10.87 1.46
CA PRO A 152 13.95 -9.94 0.57
C PRO A 152 13.68 -8.46 0.85
N LEU A 153 12.64 -8.12 1.61
CA LEU A 153 12.27 -6.74 1.93
C LEU A 153 13.02 -6.19 3.14
N LYS A 154 13.61 -7.06 3.97
CA LYS A 154 14.24 -6.70 5.26
C LYS A 154 15.27 -5.59 5.13
N ASP A 155 16.07 -5.62 4.06
CA ASP A 155 17.20 -4.73 3.90
C ASP A 155 16.84 -3.40 3.21
N ARG A 156 15.59 -3.24 2.75
CA ARG A 156 15.12 -2.02 2.06
C ARG A 156 13.97 -1.30 2.77
N LEU A 157 13.19 -1.99 3.60
CA LEU A 157 12.11 -1.35 4.35
C LEU A 157 12.64 -0.57 5.56
N LEU A 158 12.25 0.69 5.66
CA LEU A 158 12.45 1.54 6.83
C LEU A 158 11.36 1.33 7.89
N VAL A 159 10.14 1.00 7.43
CA VAL A 159 9.00 0.71 8.31
C VAL A 159 8.28 -0.51 7.78
N LEU A 160 8.12 -1.50 8.65
CA LEU A 160 7.24 -2.64 8.44
C LEU A 160 6.22 -2.70 9.58
N GLY A 161 4.94 -2.60 9.24
CA GLY A 161 3.82 -2.76 10.18
C GLY A 161 2.93 -3.91 9.76
N ILE A 162 2.75 -4.91 10.62
CA ILE A 162 1.79 -5.99 10.46
C ILE A 162 0.88 -5.98 11.70
N GLU A 163 -0.37 -5.57 11.53
CA GLU A 163 -1.29 -5.29 12.65
C GLU A 163 -2.69 -5.92 12.46
N GLY A 164 -3.45 -6.00 13.56
CA GLY A 164 -4.85 -6.42 13.55
C GLY A 164 -5.05 -7.94 13.54
N THR A 165 -6.19 -8.38 13.01
CA THR A 165 -6.49 -9.83 12.87
C THR A 165 -5.68 -10.43 11.73
N VAL A 166 -4.39 -10.63 11.98
CA VAL A 166 -3.53 -11.47 11.16
C VAL A 166 -3.69 -12.90 11.65
N ASN A 167 -3.66 -13.88 10.74
CA ASN A 167 -3.73 -15.25 11.19
C ASN A 167 -2.53 -15.55 12.10
N LYS A 168 -2.82 -15.93 13.34
CA LYS A 168 -1.83 -16.24 14.38
C LYS A 168 -1.28 -17.66 14.23
N ASP A 169 -1.93 -18.49 13.40
CA ASP A 169 -1.45 -19.80 13.00
C ASP A 169 -0.38 -19.63 11.91
N GLN A 170 0.76 -19.00 12.26
CA GLN A 170 1.98 -19.04 11.43
C GLN A 170 2.65 -20.44 11.48
N GLY A 171 1.85 -21.47 11.71
CA GLY A 171 2.27 -22.84 11.89
C GLY A 171 2.36 -23.52 10.53
N PHE A 172 3.60 -23.83 10.14
CA PHE A 172 4.00 -24.99 9.35
C PHE A 172 2.83 -25.87 8.89
N TYR A 173 2.25 -25.56 7.73
CA TYR A 173 1.63 -26.60 6.91
C TYR A 173 2.74 -27.29 6.11
N CYS A 174 3.65 -27.98 6.84
CA CYS A 174 4.21 -29.21 6.30
C CYS A 174 3.03 -30.18 6.18
N GLN A 175 2.37 -30.20 5.02
CA GLN A 175 1.57 -31.36 4.66
C GLN A 175 2.56 -32.50 4.43
N LEU A 176 2.76 -33.31 5.47
CA LEU A 176 3.07 -34.72 5.27
C LEU A 176 1.82 -35.35 4.66
N ASN A 177 1.88 -35.61 3.35
CA ASN A 177 1.54 -36.88 2.71
C ASN A 177 1.91 -36.80 1.23
#